data_AF-A0A3E2H4I1-F1
#
_entry.id   AF-A0A3E2H4I1-F1
#
_cell.length_a   1.000
_cell.length_b   1.000
_cell.length_c   1.000
_cell.angle_alpha   90.00
_cell.angle_beta   90.00
_cell.angle_gamma   90.00
#
_symmetry.space_group_name_H-M   'P 1'
#
loop_
_entity.id
_entity.type
_entity.pdbx_description
1 polymer ?
#
loop_
_entity_poly.entity_id
_entity_poly.type
_entity_poly.pdbx_seq_one_letter_code
_entity_poly.pdbx_strand_id
1 'polypeptide(L)'
;MAEETSNKARGYKAAISNPNVSDEAKQHAKEVLDNELQGGNVEVSDEGGKDPGNVERGLKAAINNPNVTEEGKKTAQEKLDAL
;
A
#
# COMPACT_ATOMS: atom_id res chain seq x y z
N MET A 1 -4.17 -5.32 15.77
CA MET A 1 -4.82 -4.01 16.06
C MET A 1 -4.30 -2.88 15.16
N ALA A 2 -3.05 -2.91 14.69
CA ALA A 2 -2.49 -1.88 13.80
C ALA A 2 -3.10 -1.84 12.38
N GLU A 3 -3.59 -2.97 11.88
CA GLU A 3 -4.21 -3.03 10.55
C GLU A 3 -5.55 -2.27 10.48
N GLU A 4 -6.32 -2.29 11.56
CA GLU A 4 -7.63 -1.62 11.63
C GLU A 4 -7.49 -0.09 11.62
N THR A 5 -6.48 0.44 12.30
CA THR A 5 -6.19 1.89 12.30
C THR A 5 -5.69 2.35 10.94
N SER A 6 -4.87 1.57 10.24
CA SER A 6 -4.44 1.87 8.87
C SER A 6 -5.62 1.87 7.88
N ASN A 7 -6.48 0.85 7.97
CA ASN A 7 -7.67 0.75 7.11
C ASN A 7 -8.66 1.89 7.36
N LYS A 8 -8.87 2.28 8.63
CA LYS A 8 -9.65 3.47 9.00
C LYS A 8 -9.05 4.74 8.42
N ALA A 9 -7.72 4.93 8.53
CA ALA A 9 -7.04 6.12 8.02
C ALA A 9 -7.23 6.26 6.50
N ARG A 10 -7.08 5.15 5.77
CA ARG A 10 -7.33 5.10 4.32
C ARG A 10 -8.78 5.45 3.99
N GLY A 11 -9.73 4.90 4.74
CA GLY A 11 -11.16 5.17 4.58
C GLY A 11 -11.51 6.65 4.78
N TYR A 12 -11.03 7.26 5.87
CA TYR A 12 -11.25 8.69 6.13
C TYR A 12 -10.60 9.58 5.06
N LYS A 13 -9.40 9.25 4.60
CA LYS A 13 -8.75 9.97 3.50
C LYS A 13 -9.55 9.89 2.20
N ALA A 14 -10.14 8.74 1.90
CA ALA A 14 -11.02 8.57 0.75
C ALA A 14 -12.32 9.38 0.89
N ALA A 15 -12.92 9.40 2.09
CA ALA A 15 -14.11 10.19 2.37
C ALA A 15 -13.88 11.70 2.15
N ILE A 16 -12.72 12.23 2.56
CA ILE A 16 -12.36 13.64 2.35
C ILE A 16 -12.29 13.99 0.86
N SER A 17 -11.75 13.09 0.03
CA SER A 17 -11.59 13.30 -1.42
C SER A 17 -12.87 13.03 -2.23
N ASN A 18 -13.88 12.39 -1.65
CA ASN A 18 -15.08 12.00 -2.38
C ASN A 18 -16.04 13.20 -2.52
N PRO A 19 -16.40 13.64 -3.75
CA PRO A 19 -17.33 14.75 -3.96
C PRO A 19 -18.75 14.46 -3.48
N ASN A 20 -19.13 13.17 -3.33
CA ASN A 20 -20.46 12.77 -2.87
C ASN A 20 -20.62 12.77 -1.34
N VAL A 21 -19.55 13.09 -0.60
CA VAL A 21 -19.57 13.17 0.87
C VAL A 21 -19.84 14.61 1.29
N SER A 22 -20.70 14.79 2.30
CA SER A 22 -21.04 16.10 2.85
C SER A 22 -19.84 16.78 3.51
N ASP A 23 -19.84 18.12 3.53
CA ASP A 23 -18.72 18.87 4.08
C ASP A 23 -18.50 18.64 5.58
N GLU A 24 -19.58 18.47 6.35
CA GLU A 24 -19.51 18.09 7.77
C GLU A 24 -18.83 16.73 7.97
N ALA A 25 -19.17 15.74 7.13
CA ALA A 25 -18.55 14.42 7.20
C ALA A 25 -17.06 14.46 6.81
N LYS A 26 -16.67 15.32 5.86
CA LYS A 26 -15.26 15.53 5.51
C LYS A 26 -14.48 16.21 6.63
N GLN A 27 -15.07 17.20 7.31
CA GLN A 27 -14.43 17.85 8.44
C GLN A 27 -14.20 16.87 9.59
N HIS A 28 -15.22 16.09 9.94
CA HIS A 28 -15.10 15.04 10.95
C HIS A 28 -14.05 13.99 10.55
N ALA A 29 -14.06 13.54 9.30
CA ALA A 29 -13.05 12.60 8.78
C ALA A 29 -11.62 13.17 8.90
N LYS A 30 -11.44 14.48 8.66
CA LYS A 30 -10.15 15.16 8.79
C LYS A 30 -9.70 15.25 10.24
N GLU A 31 -10.61 15.57 11.16
CA GLU A 31 -10.32 15.67 12.59
C GLU A 31 -9.91 14.32 13.20
N VAL A 32 -10.64 13.25 12.87
CA VAL A 32 -10.30 11.88 13.31
C VAL A 32 -8.97 11.42 12.71
N LEU A 33 -8.70 11.77 11.44
CA LEU A 33 -7.43 11.44 10.80
C LEU A 33 -6.24 12.10 11.51
N ASP A 34 -6.37 13.36 11.89
CA ASP A 34 -5.31 14.15 12.51
C ASP A 34 -5.08 13.77 13.98
N ASN A 35 -6.16 13.73 14.77
CA ASN A 35 -6.09 13.47 16.22
C ASN A 35 -5.85 11.99 16.56
N GLU A 36 -6.48 11.07 15.83
CA GLU A 36 -6.56 9.65 16.21
C GLU A 36 -5.63 8.76 15.38
N LEU A 37 -5.29 9.19 14.15
CA LEU A 37 -4.55 8.39 13.17
C LEU A 37 -3.24 9.04 12.73
N GLN A 38 -2.72 9.99 13.52
CA GLN A 38 -1.44 10.68 13.28
C GLN A 38 -1.35 11.28 11.86
N GLY A 39 -2.42 11.95 11.42
CA GLY A 39 -2.51 12.52 10.07
C GLY A 39 -2.55 11.48 8.94
N GLY A 40 -2.84 10.22 9.26
CA GLY A 40 -2.81 9.10 8.33
C GLY A 40 -1.41 8.50 8.12
N ASN A 41 -0.41 8.93 8.90
CA ASN A 41 0.91 8.30 8.92
C ASN A 41 0.93 7.11 9.89
N VAL A 42 -0.01 6.18 9.71
CA VAL A 42 -0.03 4.92 10.46
C VAL A 42 1.09 4.05 9.90
N GLU A 43 2.12 3.78 10.70
CA GLU A 43 3.16 2.82 10.37
C GLU A 43 2.51 1.44 10.17
N VAL A 44 2.30 1.08 8.91
CA VAL A 44 1.81 -0.24 8.55
C VAL A 44 3.01 -1.17 8.69
N SER A 45 3.11 -1.81 9.85
CA SER A 45 3.93 -3.01 9.96
C SER A 45 3.30 -4.05 9.04
N ASP A 46 4.05 -4.50 8.03
CA ASP A 46 3.70 -5.63 7.15
C ASP A 46 3.74 -6.92 8.02
N GLU A 47 2.83 -7.01 9.00
CA GLU A 47 2.75 -8.13 9.97
C GLU A 47 2.37 -9.43 9.26
N GLY A 48 1.75 -9.33 8.07
CA GLY A 48 1.65 -10.41 7.09
C GLY A 48 2.67 -10.18 5.99
N GLY A 49 3.91 -10.64 6.20
CA GLY A 49 4.98 -10.52 5.19
C GLY A 49 4.48 -10.92 3.80
N LYS A 50 4.99 -10.23 2.77
CA LYS A 50 4.61 -10.46 1.36
C LYS A 50 4.49 -11.95 1.04
N ASP A 51 3.30 -12.35 0.59
CA ASP A 51 3.04 -13.72 0.14
C ASP A 51 4.12 -14.12 -0.88
N PRO A 52 4.89 -15.20 -0.63
CA PRO A 52 6.02 -15.57 -1.48
C PRO A 52 5.58 -15.80 -2.92
N GLY A 53 4.37 -16.33 -3.14
CA GLY A 53 3.81 -16.51 -4.49
C GLY A 53 3.51 -15.18 -5.20
N ASN A 54 3.20 -14.10 -4.49
CA ASN A 54 3.12 -12.76 -5.07
C ASN A 54 4.50 -12.21 -5.46
N VAL A 55 5.51 -12.46 -4.64
CA VAL A 55 6.89 -12.04 -4.91
C VAL A 55 7.42 -12.74 -6.16
N GLU A 56 7.28 -14.07 -6.23
CA GLU A 56 7.67 -14.86 -7.40
C GLU A 56 6.96 -14.40 -8.68
N ARG A 57 5.64 -14.15 -8.60
CA ARG A 57 4.86 -13.62 -9.74
C ARG A 57 5.38 -12.26 -10.21
N GLY A 58 5.68 -11.37 -9.27
CA GLY A 58 6.24 -10.04 -9.56
C GLY A 58 7.61 -10.12 -10.24
N LEU A 59 8.49 -11.00 -9.76
CA LEU A 59 9.82 -11.21 -10.35
C LEU A 59 9.71 -11.80 -11.77
N LYS A 60 8.85 -12.80 -11.98
CA LYS A 60 8.55 -13.34 -13.33
C LYS A 60 8.00 -12.27 -14.28
N ALA A 61 7.13 -11.38 -13.79
CA ALA A 61 6.63 -10.27 -14.58
C ALA A 61 7.75 -9.29 -14.96
N ALA A 62 8.65 -8.97 -14.03
CA ALA A 62 9.78 -8.09 -14.29
C ALA A 62 10.74 -8.65 -15.36
N ILE A 63 10.99 -9.96 -15.36
CA ILE A 63 11.84 -10.64 -16.36
C ILE A 63 11.25 -10.52 -17.77
N ASN A 64 9.93 -10.68 -17.91
CA ASN A 64 9.26 -10.68 -19.22
C ASN A 64 8.86 -9.28 -19.71
N ASN A 65 8.96 -8.25 -18.88
CA ASN A 65 8.51 -6.91 -19.23
C ASN A 65 9.54 -6.21 -20.14
N PRO A 66 9.16 -5.81 -21.36
CA PRO A 66 10.07 -5.13 -22.29
C PRO A 66 10.49 -3.73 -21.82
N ASN A 67 9.75 -3.12 -20.88
CA ASN A 67 10.08 -1.82 -20.29
C ASN A 67 11.10 -1.92 -19.14
N VAL A 68 11.50 -3.13 -18.75
CA VAL A 68 12.51 -3.36 -17.71
C VAL A 68 13.88 -3.51 -18.39
N THR A 69 14.89 -2.89 -17.79
CA THR A 69 16.28 -2.97 -18.28
C THR A 69 16.83 -4.38 -18.16
N GLU A 70 17.81 -4.74 -18.98
CA GLU A 70 18.44 -6.06 -18.93
C GLU A 70 19.07 -6.38 -17.57
N GLU A 71 19.69 -5.39 -16.91
CA GLU A 71 20.18 -5.52 -15.53
C GLU A 71 19.05 -5.76 -14.52
N GLY A 72 17.91 -5.10 -14.71
CA GLY A 72 16.71 -5.29 -13.88
C GLY A 72 16.12 -6.70 -14.04
N LYS A 73 16.08 -7.21 -15.28
CA LYS A 73 15.65 -8.59 -15.56
C LYS A 73 16.59 -9.62 -14.95
N LYS A 74 17.91 -9.42 -15.07
CA LYS A 74 18.91 -10.31 -14.48
C LYS A 74 18.80 -10.35 -12.96
N THR A 75 18.67 -9.19 -12.32
CA THR A 75 18.48 -9.10 -10.87
C THR A 75 17.18 -9.77 -10.43
N ALA A 76 16.10 -9.63 -11.21
CA ALA A 76 14.84 -10.30 -10.92
C ALA A 76 14.94 -11.83 -11.05
N GLN A 77 15.71 -12.32 -12.02
CA GLN A 77 16.02 -13.74 -12.19
C GLN A 77 16.84 -14.28 -11.01
N GLU A 78 17.92 -13.60 -10.62
CA GLU A 78 18.76 -14.01 -9.48
C GLU A 78 17.96 -14.09 -8.17
N LYS A 79 17.04 -13.14 -7.95
CA LYS A 79 16.14 -13.16 -6.80
C LYS A 79 15.09 -14.26 -6.89
N LEU A 80 14.62 -14.61 -8.08
CA LEU A 80 13.67 -15.69 -8.29
C LEU A 80 14.31 -17.06 -8.05
N ASP A 81 15.57 -17.22 -8.44
CA ASP A 81 16.34 -18.45 -8.22
C ASP A 81 16.77 -18.62 -6.75
N ALA A 82 16.79 -17.54 -5.97
CA ALA A 82 17.16 -17.52 -4.56
C ALA A 82 15.97 -17.59 -3.57
N LEU A 83 14.73 -17.62 -4.09
CA LEU A 83 13.50 -17.83 -3.30
C LEU A 83 13.27 -19.32 -3.03
#